data_AF-A0A812WZ54-F1
#
_entry.id   AF-A0A812WZ54-F1
#
_cell.length_a   1.000
_cell.length_b   1.000
_cell.length_c   1.000
_cell.angle_alpha   90.00
_cell.angle_beta   90.00
_cell.angle_gamma   90.00
#
_symmetry.space_group_name_H-M   'P 1'
#
loop_
_entity.id
_entity.type
_entity.pdbx_description
1 polymer ?
#
loop_
_entity_poly.entity_id
_entity_poly.type
_entity_poly.pdbx_seq_one_letter_code
_entity_poly.pdbx_strand_id
1 'polypeptide(L)'
;MRALASPLRHMATAAGRPLLRGVVFDLDGTLTVPNLDFRQMHERCGVPMKEDLLAAVRQMGPDQKRVAWDVIEEMEADGRRTLELAEGALDFGRWLHRHGIPTGLVTRNSASTVQWLHERHWCSAGLPAFHPALSRDDVEHDKPHPAALQAIAKEWDLPLGPGLLMVGDSPSNDIGFGKAAGVSTALVDPGRRFREGEASHGADFVIDSLLQLPSLLWKHYDIPGPLGSTSAQTLVKKTEPVPQTAACRAAADGDVVAVQAMAKQDLLTADASGNTPLVWAADAGKVEVVESLLAAGVDVNVKGYLGNTAVSRACRRGHDSVLRVLLGVASTIDLDAPNEKMQSPLHFAAFKQNTEAVKLMLAAGASTTSLDRKGRTPAEDTSDPMIRELILQARAAL
;
A
#
# COMPACT_ATOMS: atom_id res chain seq x y z
N MET A 1 -18.70 10.35 -20.74
CA MET A 1 -18.94 11.51 -19.85
C MET A 1 -17.66 11.73 -19.05
N ARG A 2 -16.99 12.86 -19.31
CA ARG A 2 -15.75 13.29 -18.63
C ARG A 2 -16.05 13.58 -17.15
N ALA A 3 -15.31 12.96 -16.24
CA ALA A 3 -15.10 13.51 -14.90
C ALA A 3 -13.74 14.22 -14.91
N LEU A 4 -13.79 15.52 -14.66
CA LEU A 4 -12.64 16.43 -14.60
C LEU A 4 -11.81 16.13 -13.35
N ALA A 5 -10.59 15.61 -13.53
CA ALA A 5 -9.54 15.72 -12.53
C ALA A 5 -8.78 17.03 -12.78
N SER A 6 -8.78 17.89 -11.76
CA SER A 6 -8.13 19.20 -11.74
C SER A 6 -6.59 19.07 -11.76
N PRO A 7 -5.84 19.94 -12.46
CA PRO A 7 -4.39 19.82 -12.56
C PRO A 7 -3.71 20.26 -11.25
N LEU A 8 -3.03 19.32 -10.59
CA LEU A 8 -2.15 19.56 -9.44
C LEU A 8 -0.89 20.33 -9.86
N ARG A 9 -1.07 21.63 -10.17
CA ARG A 9 0.01 22.59 -10.41
C ARG A 9 0.87 22.76 -9.15
N HIS A 10 2.18 22.78 -9.38
CA HIS A 10 3.29 23.01 -8.44
C HIS A 10 2.91 23.59 -7.06
N MET A 11 3.10 22.79 -6.02
CA MET A 11 3.30 23.28 -4.66
C MET A 11 4.38 22.43 -3.99
N ALA A 12 5.55 23.01 -3.74
CA ALA A 12 6.36 22.58 -2.59
C ALA A 12 5.60 23.06 -1.34
N THR A 13 5.25 22.15 -0.43
CA THR A 13 4.46 22.48 0.76
C THR A 13 5.35 22.92 1.92
N ALA A 14 4.72 23.46 2.98
CA ALA A 14 5.31 24.18 4.11
C ALA A 14 6.48 23.49 4.87
N ALA A 15 6.79 22.22 4.59
CA ALA A 15 7.90 21.47 5.17
C ALA A 15 9.08 21.22 4.21
N GLY A 16 9.04 21.75 2.98
CA GLY A 16 10.10 21.58 1.97
C GLY A 16 10.18 20.17 1.35
N ARG A 17 9.26 19.27 1.68
CA ARG A 17 9.17 17.92 1.09
C ARG A 17 8.49 17.96 -0.28
N PRO A 18 8.96 17.20 -1.28
CA PRO A 18 8.25 17.06 -2.55
C PRO A 18 6.97 16.24 -2.37
N LEU A 19 5.94 16.56 -3.15
CA LEU A 19 4.74 15.73 -3.27
C LEU A 19 5.10 14.42 -3.99
N LEU A 20 4.74 13.26 -3.41
CA LEU A 20 4.85 11.98 -4.10
C LEU A 20 3.71 11.88 -5.11
N ARG A 21 4.06 11.79 -6.39
CA ARG A 21 3.12 11.86 -7.52
C ARG A 21 3.00 10.56 -8.28
N GLY A 22 3.94 9.64 -8.14
CA GLY A 22 3.90 8.34 -8.79
C GLY A 22 5.12 7.49 -8.44
N VAL A 23 4.97 6.18 -8.62
CA VAL A 23 6.05 5.21 -8.43
C VAL A 23 6.18 4.35 -9.67
N VAL A 24 7.39 4.19 -10.17
CA VAL A 24 7.72 3.33 -11.31
C VAL A 24 8.61 2.21 -10.80
N PHE A 25 8.25 0.99 -11.14
CA PHE A 25 8.97 -0.21 -10.74
C PHE A 25 9.78 -0.78 -11.92
N ASP A 26 10.93 -1.39 -11.61
CA ASP A 26 11.40 -2.54 -12.37
C ASP A 26 10.70 -3.84 -11.88
N LEU A 27 10.76 -4.90 -12.68
CA LEU A 27 10.10 -6.18 -12.40
C LEU A 27 10.99 -7.15 -11.61
N ASP A 28 12.15 -7.52 -12.15
CA ASP A 28 12.97 -8.61 -11.61
C ASP A 28 13.83 -8.11 -10.45
N GLY A 29 13.89 -8.86 -9.35
CA GLY A 29 14.64 -8.45 -8.17
C GLY A 29 13.99 -7.31 -7.36
N THR A 30 12.93 -6.71 -7.92
CA THR A 30 12.17 -5.62 -7.31
C THR A 30 10.78 -6.08 -6.91
N LEU A 31 9.89 -6.30 -7.88
CA LEU A 31 8.52 -6.77 -7.64
C LEU A 31 8.45 -8.30 -7.59
N THR A 32 9.40 -8.98 -8.21
CA THR A 32 9.44 -10.43 -8.34
C THR A 32 10.79 -10.97 -7.91
N VAL A 33 10.80 -12.20 -7.42
CA VAL A 33 12.04 -12.91 -7.11
C VAL A 33 12.62 -13.42 -8.44
N PRO A 34 13.87 -13.07 -8.81
CA PRO A 34 14.49 -13.57 -10.03
C PRO A 34 14.52 -15.09 -10.02
N ASN A 35 13.91 -15.70 -11.04
CA ASN A 35 13.76 -17.15 -11.14
C ASN A 35 14.32 -17.73 -12.45
N LEU A 36 14.78 -16.87 -13.36
CA LEU A 36 15.45 -17.26 -14.60
C LEU A 36 16.95 -17.48 -14.39
N ASP A 37 17.45 -18.66 -14.76
CA ASP A 37 18.89 -18.92 -14.82
C ASP A 37 19.48 -18.38 -16.12
N PHE A 38 19.90 -17.10 -16.07
CA PHE A 38 20.55 -16.46 -17.21
C PHE A 38 21.84 -17.16 -17.64
N ARG A 39 22.56 -17.83 -16.73
CA ARG A 39 23.78 -18.56 -17.10
C ARG A 39 23.44 -19.75 -17.99
N GLN A 40 22.45 -20.53 -17.58
CA GLN A 40 21.95 -21.64 -18.39
C GLN A 40 21.37 -21.14 -19.72
N MET A 41 20.67 -20.01 -19.73
CA MET A 41 20.12 -19.43 -20.95
C MET A 41 21.22 -19.06 -21.96
N HIS A 42 22.27 -18.39 -21.50
CA HIS A 42 23.45 -18.07 -22.31
C HIS A 42 24.14 -19.32 -22.86
N GLU A 43 24.35 -20.32 -22.01
CA GLU A 43 24.97 -21.60 -22.39
C GLU A 43 24.16 -22.32 -23.48
N ARG A 44 22.84 -22.44 -23.29
CA ARG A 44 21.93 -23.10 -24.24
C ARG A 44 21.81 -22.34 -25.57
N CYS A 45 21.92 -21.01 -25.55
CA CYS A 45 21.97 -20.19 -26.75
C CYS A 45 23.35 -20.14 -27.42
N GLY A 46 24.40 -20.68 -26.77
CA GLY A 46 25.76 -20.59 -27.27
C GLY A 46 26.35 -19.17 -27.25
N VAL A 47 25.85 -18.29 -26.37
CA VAL A 47 26.30 -16.91 -26.23
C VAL A 47 27.14 -16.75 -24.97
N PRO A 48 28.37 -16.22 -25.04
CA PRO A 48 29.18 -15.96 -23.85
C PRO A 48 28.47 -15.04 -22.84
N MET A 49 28.59 -15.33 -21.54
CA MET A 49 27.95 -14.55 -20.45
C MET A 49 28.33 -13.05 -20.39
N LYS A 50 29.42 -12.67 -21.04
CA LYS A 50 29.90 -11.28 -21.09
C LYS A 50 29.23 -10.45 -22.19
N GLU A 51 28.51 -11.09 -23.10
CA GLU A 51 27.83 -10.45 -24.23
C GLU A 51 26.37 -10.21 -23.89
N ASP A 52 25.73 -9.27 -24.59
CA ASP A 52 24.29 -9.11 -24.50
C ASP A 52 23.61 -10.26 -25.26
N LEU A 53 22.84 -11.09 -24.54
CA LEU A 53 22.19 -12.27 -25.10
C LEU A 53 21.33 -11.95 -26.32
N LEU A 54 20.46 -10.95 -26.20
CA LEU A 54 19.45 -10.65 -27.21
C LEU A 54 20.11 -10.00 -28.43
N ALA A 55 21.07 -9.11 -28.22
CA ALA A 55 21.85 -8.52 -29.30
C ALA A 55 22.66 -9.60 -30.05
N ALA A 56 23.31 -10.52 -29.36
CA ALA A 56 24.08 -11.60 -29.96
C ALA A 56 23.17 -12.54 -30.79
N VAL A 57 22.04 -12.97 -30.23
CA VAL A 57 21.06 -13.83 -30.92
C VAL A 57 20.50 -13.15 -32.17
N ARG A 58 20.28 -11.83 -32.16
CA ARG A 58 19.80 -11.09 -33.34
C ARG A 58 20.77 -11.18 -34.52
N GLN A 59 22.07 -11.29 -34.27
CA GLN A 59 23.15 -11.35 -35.27
C GLN A 59 23.48 -12.77 -35.77
N MET A 60 22.88 -13.82 -35.19
CA MET A 60 23.13 -15.21 -35.59
C MET A 60 22.54 -15.54 -36.98
N GLY A 61 23.07 -16.61 -37.60
CA GLY A 61 22.50 -17.18 -38.81
C GLY A 61 21.06 -17.72 -38.58
N PRO A 62 20.23 -17.85 -39.63
CA PRO A 62 18.78 -18.11 -39.49
C PRO A 62 18.42 -19.32 -38.62
N ASP A 63 19.10 -20.47 -38.80
CA ASP A 63 18.82 -21.68 -38.04
C ASP A 63 19.25 -21.58 -36.57
N GLN A 64 20.44 -21.02 -36.30
CA GLN A 64 20.94 -20.79 -34.94
C GLN A 64 20.08 -19.78 -34.19
N LYS A 65 19.68 -18.71 -34.88
CA LYS A 65 18.78 -17.68 -34.34
C LYS A 65 17.45 -18.27 -33.92
N ARG A 66 16.84 -19.12 -34.77
CA ARG A 66 15.58 -19.82 -34.42
C ARG A 66 15.76 -20.67 -33.16
N VAL A 67 16.79 -21.52 -33.12
CA VAL A 67 17.04 -22.39 -31.95
C VAL A 67 17.25 -21.59 -30.67
N ALA A 68 18.01 -20.48 -30.74
CA ALA A 68 18.25 -19.63 -29.59
C ALA A 68 16.96 -18.93 -29.11
N TRP A 69 16.10 -18.47 -30.02
CA TRP A 69 14.80 -17.91 -29.64
C TRP A 69 13.86 -18.95 -29.03
N ASP A 70 13.83 -20.18 -29.55
CA ASP A 70 13.04 -21.27 -28.96
C ASP A 70 13.48 -21.54 -27.51
N VAL A 71 14.80 -21.54 -27.25
CA VAL A 71 15.35 -21.67 -25.89
C VAL A 71 14.93 -20.51 -24.98
N ILE A 72 15.06 -19.27 -25.46
CA ILE A 72 14.67 -18.08 -24.68
C ILE A 72 13.18 -18.14 -24.34
N GLU A 73 12.33 -18.45 -25.32
CA GLU A 73 10.88 -18.51 -25.13
C GLU A 73 10.47 -19.65 -24.18
N GLU A 74 11.08 -20.84 -24.31
CA GLU A 74 10.89 -21.96 -23.40
C GLU A 74 11.23 -21.56 -21.95
N MET A 75 12.43 -21.00 -21.74
CA MET A 75 12.90 -20.62 -20.41
C MET A 75 12.07 -19.45 -19.84
N GLU A 76 11.75 -18.42 -20.62
CA GLU A 76 10.85 -17.35 -20.19
C GLU A 76 9.45 -17.88 -19.85
N ALA A 77 8.94 -18.90 -20.58
CA ALA A 77 7.65 -19.53 -20.27
C ALA A 77 7.68 -20.31 -18.96
N ASP A 78 8.77 -21.03 -18.70
CA ASP A 78 9.00 -21.68 -17.40
C ASP A 78 9.12 -20.65 -16.27
N GLY A 79 9.88 -19.58 -16.49
CA GLY A 79 10.00 -18.47 -15.55
C GLY A 79 8.65 -17.82 -15.23
N ARG A 80 7.77 -17.60 -16.21
CA ARG A 80 6.40 -17.13 -15.93
C ARG A 80 5.62 -18.07 -15.02
N ARG A 81 5.74 -19.39 -15.23
CA ARG A 81 5.02 -20.41 -14.45
C ARG A 81 5.49 -20.48 -13.00
N THR A 82 6.76 -20.19 -12.74
CA THR A 82 7.40 -20.26 -11.41
C THR A 82 7.62 -18.88 -10.80
N LEU A 83 6.96 -17.84 -11.32
CA LEU A 83 7.13 -16.47 -10.88
C LEU A 83 6.58 -16.29 -9.46
N GLU A 84 7.41 -15.74 -8.58
CA GLU A 84 7.06 -15.40 -7.21
C GLU A 84 7.22 -13.90 -7.00
N LEU A 85 6.32 -13.32 -6.20
CA LEU A 85 6.43 -11.91 -5.82
C LEU A 85 7.52 -11.72 -4.76
N ALA A 86 8.20 -10.59 -4.83
CA ALA A 86 9.10 -10.15 -3.78
C ALA A 86 8.32 -9.78 -2.51
N GLU A 87 8.99 -9.87 -1.36
CA GLU A 87 8.41 -9.50 -0.08
C GLU A 87 7.92 -8.03 -0.09
N GLY A 88 6.68 -7.83 0.33
CA GLY A 88 6.05 -6.50 0.40
C GLY A 88 5.60 -5.92 -0.94
N ALA A 89 5.72 -6.64 -2.06
CA ALA A 89 5.27 -6.14 -3.36
C ALA A 89 3.78 -5.78 -3.37
N LEU A 90 2.92 -6.70 -2.88
CA LEU A 90 1.49 -6.44 -2.77
C LEU A 90 1.17 -5.40 -1.69
N ASP A 91 1.86 -5.44 -0.55
CA ASP A 91 1.64 -4.47 0.53
C ASP A 91 1.91 -3.04 0.07
N PHE A 92 3.05 -2.83 -0.59
CA PHE A 92 3.41 -1.51 -1.09
C PHE A 92 2.49 -1.08 -2.23
N GLY A 93 2.12 -1.99 -3.14
CA GLY A 93 1.12 -1.72 -4.17
C GLY A 93 -0.24 -1.30 -3.60
N ARG A 94 -0.73 -2.01 -2.57
CA ARG A 94 -1.98 -1.68 -1.86
C ARG A 94 -1.88 -0.33 -1.17
N TRP A 95 -0.76 -0.06 -0.52
CA TRP A 95 -0.51 1.22 0.14
C TRP A 95 -0.55 2.39 -0.87
N LEU A 96 0.13 2.26 -2.02
CA LEU A 96 0.10 3.25 -3.10
C LEU A 96 -1.30 3.45 -3.66
N HIS A 97 -2.00 2.35 -3.97
CA HIS A 97 -3.36 2.39 -4.51
C HIS A 97 -4.32 3.13 -3.58
N ARG A 98 -4.28 2.83 -2.27
CA ARG A 98 -5.15 3.49 -1.29
C ARG A 98 -4.84 4.97 -1.09
N HIS A 99 -3.62 5.40 -1.38
CA HIS A 99 -3.25 6.82 -1.43
C HIS A 99 -3.56 7.48 -2.78
N GLY A 100 -4.03 6.72 -3.78
CA GLY A 100 -4.28 7.21 -5.13
C GLY A 100 -3.00 7.54 -5.89
N ILE A 101 -1.87 6.91 -5.51
CA ILE A 101 -0.58 7.13 -6.16
C ILE A 101 -0.49 6.17 -7.36
N PRO A 102 -0.33 6.68 -8.59
CA PRO A 102 -0.24 5.84 -9.78
C PRO A 102 1.05 5.01 -9.76
N THR A 103 0.95 3.82 -10.34
CA THR A 103 2.06 2.88 -10.46
C THR A 103 2.33 2.58 -11.93
N GLY A 104 3.61 2.64 -12.30
CA GLY A 104 4.10 2.32 -13.63
C GLY A 104 5.14 1.20 -13.56
N LEU A 105 5.42 0.60 -14.71
CA LEU A 105 6.41 -0.46 -14.82
C LEU A 105 7.33 -0.18 -16.00
N VAL A 106 8.63 -0.33 -15.82
CA VAL A 106 9.64 -0.32 -16.88
C VAL A 106 10.49 -1.55 -16.69
N THR A 107 10.50 -2.46 -17.67
CA THR A 107 11.25 -3.71 -17.53
C THR A 107 11.85 -4.19 -18.86
N ARG A 108 12.87 -5.04 -18.76
CA ARG A 108 13.47 -5.80 -19.87
C ARG A 108 12.73 -7.12 -20.17
N ASN A 109 11.71 -7.44 -19.39
CA ASN A 109 10.86 -8.59 -19.64
C ASN A 109 9.94 -8.38 -20.85
N SER A 110 9.52 -9.48 -21.47
CA SER A 110 8.53 -9.48 -22.54
C SER A 110 7.16 -9.01 -22.06
N ALA A 111 6.35 -8.48 -22.98
CA ALA A 111 4.98 -8.06 -22.73
C ALA A 111 4.13 -9.21 -22.14
N SER A 112 4.39 -10.45 -22.59
CA SER A 112 3.74 -11.65 -22.06
C SER A 112 4.05 -11.90 -20.58
N THR A 113 5.28 -11.65 -20.12
CA THR A 113 5.65 -11.77 -18.70
C THR A 113 5.00 -10.67 -17.87
N VAL A 114 4.95 -9.44 -18.38
CA VAL A 114 4.25 -8.32 -17.74
C VAL A 114 2.75 -8.62 -17.61
N GLN A 115 2.12 -9.11 -18.68
CA GLN A 115 0.71 -9.50 -18.66
C GLN A 115 0.45 -10.64 -17.66
N TRP A 116 1.35 -11.63 -17.59
CA TRP A 116 1.23 -12.71 -16.63
C TRP A 116 1.29 -12.21 -15.18
N LEU A 117 2.27 -11.34 -14.86
CA LEU A 117 2.36 -10.69 -13.55
C LEU A 117 1.07 -9.94 -13.21
N HIS A 118 0.56 -9.15 -14.16
CA HIS A 118 -0.70 -8.41 -14.00
C HIS A 118 -1.87 -9.32 -13.68
N GLU A 119 -2.15 -10.31 -14.53
CA GLU A 119 -3.36 -11.13 -14.44
C GLU A 119 -3.32 -12.07 -13.25
N ARG A 120 -2.17 -12.70 -12.98
CA ARG A 120 -2.06 -13.78 -12.00
C ARG A 120 -1.75 -13.31 -10.59
N HIS A 121 -0.97 -12.25 -10.44
CA HIS A 121 -0.46 -11.83 -9.13
C HIS A 121 -0.97 -10.45 -8.71
N TRP A 122 -0.98 -9.47 -9.61
CA TRP A 122 -1.25 -8.07 -9.24
C TRP A 122 -2.74 -7.74 -9.21
N CYS A 123 -3.44 -7.88 -10.33
CA CYS A 123 -4.88 -7.59 -10.44
C CYS A 123 -5.72 -8.59 -9.65
N SER A 124 -5.29 -9.85 -9.55
CA SER A 124 -5.94 -10.87 -8.71
C SER A 124 -5.92 -10.49 -7.22
N ALA A 125 -4.93 -9.71 -6.79
CA ALA A 125 -4.84 -9.13 -5.45
C ALA A 125 -5.65 -7.83 -5.27
N GLY A 126 -6.45 -7.44 -6.27
CA GLY A 126 -7.32 -6.26 -6.26
C GLY A 126 -6.62 -4.95 -6.61
N LEU A 127 -5.39 -4.99 -7.15
CA LEU A 127 -4.64 -3.81 -7.54
C LEU A 127 -4.94 -3.36 -8.97
N PRO A 128 -4.90 -2.04 -9.26
CA PRO A 128 -4.96 -1.57 -10.64
C PRO A 128 -3.72 -2.01 -11.40
N ALA A 129 -3.88 -2.29 -12.70
CA ALA A 129 -2.76 -2.60 -13.58
C ALA A 129 -1.75 -1.45 -13.61
N PHE A 130 -0.46 -1.78 -13.81
CA PHE A 130 0.55 -0.76 -14.05
C PHE A 130 0.20 -0.01 -15.34
N HIS A 131 0.21 1.32 -15.27
CA HIS A 131 -0.08 2.16 -16.42
C HIS A 131 0.79 3.41 -16.40
N PRO A 132 1.72 3.61 -17.34
CA PRO A 132 2.13 2.65 -18.38
C PRO A 132 2.89 1.45 -17.82
N ALA A 133 2.79 0.32 -18.51
CA ALA A 133 3.67 -0.83 -18.33
C ALA A 133 4.52 -1.01 -19.60
N LEU A 134 5.77 -0.55 -19.55
CA LEU A 134 6.68 -0.54 -20.68
C LEU A 134 7.59 -1.77 -20.60
N SER A 135 7.32 -2.79 -21.41
CA SER A 135 8.09 -4.02 -21.59
C SER A 135 9.20 -3.88 -22.65
N ARG A 136 10.04 -4.90 -22.82
CA ARG A 136 11.04 -4.96 -23.90
C ARG A 136 10.44 -4.76 -25.29
N ASP A 137 9.19 -5.15 -25.47
CA ASP A 137 8.56 -5.20 -26.80
C ASP A 137 7.99 -3.82 -27.23
N ASP A 138 7.92 -2.85 -26.31
CA ASP A 138 7.31 -1.53 -26.53
C ASP A 138 8.28 -0.45 -27.06
N VAL A 139 9.59 -0.70 -27.02
CA VAL A 139 10.60 0.32 -27.36
C VAL A 139 11.71 -0.27 -28.23
N GLU A 140 12.17 0.47 -29.23
CA GLU A 140 13.22 0.03 -30.17
C GLU A 140 14.61 -0.21 -29.54
N HIS A 141 14.82 0.18 -28.28
CA HIS A 141 16.11 0.08 -27.59
C HIS A 141 16.02 -0.91 -26.42
N ASP A 142 17.07 -1.71 -26.22
CA ASP A 142 17.20 -2.58 -25.04
C ASP A 142 17.30 -1.66 -23.79
N LYS A 143 16.21 -1.57 -23.01
CA LYS A 143 16.04 -0.75 -21.79
C LYS A 143 17.11 -1.00 -20.73
N PRO A 144 17.33 -0.09 -19.75
CA PRO A 144 16.55 1.12 -19.43
C PRO A 144 17.11 2.43 -20.04
N HIS A 145 16.22 3.19 -20.69
CA HIS A 145 16.54 4.46 -21.37
C HIS A 145 15.72 5.61 -20.75
N PRO A 146 16.31 6.76 -20.33
CA PRO A 146 15.63 7.85 -19.61
C PRO A 146 14.31 8.34 -20.24
N ALA A 147 14.16 8.20 -21.55
CA ALA A 147 12.92 8.50 -22.27
C ALA A 147 11.69 7.68 -21.77
N ALA A 148 11.88 6.51 -21.17
CA ALA A 148 10.78 5.72 -20.59
C ALA A 148 10.12 6.44 -19.42
N LEU A 149 10.90 7.00 -18.49
CA LEU A 149 10.35 7.82 -17.38
C LEU A 149 9.74 9.12 -17.89
N GLN A 150 10.31 9.72 -18.95
CA GLN A 150 9.71 10.88 -19.62
C GLN A 150 8.33 10.54 -20.22
N ALA A 151 8.21 9.39 -20.88
CA ALA A 151 6.96 8.93 -21.46
C ALA A 151 5.90 8.66 -20.37
N ILE A 152 6.29 8.00 -19.29
CA ILE A 152 5.40 7.74 -18.13
C ILE A 152 4.96 9.06 -17.48
N ALA A 153 5.89 9.97 -17.19
CA ALA A 153 5.57 11.26 -16.60
C ALA A 153 4.62 12.07 -17.49
N LYS A 154 4.82 12.02 -18.81
CA LYS A 154 3.94 12.66 -19.78
C LYS A 154 2.54 12.04 -19.80
N GLU A 155 2.43 10.71 -19.76
CA GLU A 155 1.14 10.00 -19.71
C GLU A 155 0.36 10.38 -18.43
N TRP A 156 1.07 10.56 -17.31
CA TRP A 156 0.47 10.98 -16.05
C TRP A 156 0.20 12.48 -15.94
N ASP A 157 0.55 13.28 -16.95
CA ASP A 157 0.52 14.75 -16.90
C ASP A 157 1.30 15.32 -15.69
N LEU A 158 2.47 14.74 -15.43
CA LEU A 158 3.34 15.09 -14.31
C LEU A 158 4.69 15.64 -14.78
N PRO A 159 5.26 16.64 -14.08
CA PRO A 159 6.64 17.04 -14.33
C PRO A 159 7.60 15.93 -13.85
N LEU A 160 8.68 15.72 -14.60
CA LEU A 160 9.82 14.98 -14.08
C LEU A 160 10.45 15.73 -12.91
N GLY A 161 10.90 14.98 -11.92
CA GLY A 161 11.50 15.54 -10.72
C GLY A 161 11.38 14.60 -9.52
N PRO A 162 11.71 15.09 -8.32
CA PRO A 162 11.80 14.26 -7.12
C PRO A 162 10.45 13.68 -6.66
N GLY A 163 9.33 14.18 -7.18
CA GLY A 163 8.00 13.63 -6.91
C GLY A 163 7.68 12.32 -7.63
N LEU A 164 8.53 11.89 -8.57
CA LEU A 164 8.48 10.57 -9.19
C LEU A 164 9.56 9.70 -8.56
N LEU A 165 9.23 8.46 -8.21
CA LEU A 165 10.16 7.50 -7.61
C LEU A 165 10.38 6.32 -8.55
N MET A 166 11.63 6.05 -8.92
CA MET A 166 12.05 4.80 -9.58
C MET A 166 12.52 3.80 -8.51
N VAL A 167 11.92 2.61 -8.50
CA VAL A 167 12.28 1.52 -7.58
C VAL A 167 12.84 0.36 -8.38
N GLY A 168 14.03 -0.11 -8.04
CA GLY A 168 14.75 -1.15 -8.78
C GLY A 168 15.76 -1.92 -7.94
N ASP A 169 16.34 -2.99 -8.47
CA ASP A 169 17.33 -3.86 -7.80
C ASP A 169 18.77 -3.60 -8.30
N SER A 170 18.92 -2.83 -9.38
CA SER A 170 20.19 -2.61 -10.06
C SER A 170 20.72 -1.19 -9.88
N PRO A 171 21.89 -1.02 -9.25
CA PRO A 171 22.57 0.27 -9.17
C PRO A 171 22.82 0.94 -10.52
N SER A 172 23.33 0.20 -11.50
CA SER A 172 23.69 0.77 -12.80
C SER A 172 22.45 0.99 -13.66
N ASN A 173 21.52 0.02 -13.66
CA ASN A 173 20.43 0.00 -14.61
C ASN A 173 19.21 0.74 -14.10
N ASP A 174 18.85 0.64 -12.81
CA ASP A 174 17.62 1.26 -12.31
C ASP A 174 17.90 2.58 -11.62
N ILE A 175 18.91 2.61 -10.75
CA ILE A 175 19.29 3.82 -10.00
C ILE A 175 19.96 4.83 -10.93
N GLY A 176 20.93 4.39 -11.74
CA GLY A 176 21.57 5.22 -12.76
C GLY A 176 20.56 5.83 -13.74
N PHE A 177 19.61 5.02 -14.20
CA PHE A 177 18.49 5.42 -15.06
C PHE A 177 17.57 6.47 -14.43
N GLY A 178 17.09 6.22 -13.21
CA GLY A 178 16.23 7.15 -12.49
C GLY A 178 16.93 8.49 -12.25
N LYS A 179 18.19 8.45 -11.83
CA LYS A 179 19.01 9.65 -11.62
C LYS A 179 19.23 10.45 -12.88
N ALA A 180 19.55 9.78 -14.00
CA ALA A 180 19.73 10.44 -15.28
C ALA A 180 18.43 11.14 -15.75
N ALA A 181 17.26 10.61 -15.38
CA ALA A 181 15.96 11.24 -15.62
C ALA A 181 15.61 12.35 -14.62
N GLY A 182 16.41 12.56 -13.57
CA GLY A 182 16.18 13.57 -12.52
C GLY A 182 15.07 13.20 -11.53
N VAL A 183 14.75 11.92 -11.38
CA VAL A 183 13.75 11.41 -10.44
C VAL A 183 14.41 10.86 -9.17
N SER A 184 13.63 10.69 -8.10
CA SER A 184 14.11 10.01 -6.91
C SER A 184 14.22 8.51 -7.13
N THR A 185 15.07 7.84 -6.36
CA THR A 185 15.45 6.45 -6.58
C THR A 185 15.46 5.64 -5.29
N ALA A 186 14.93 4.41 -5.35
CA ALA A 186 15.02 3.43 -4.28
C ALA A 186 15.66 2.14 -4.79
N LEU A 187 16.74 1.72 -4.15
CA LEU A 187 17.43 0.45 -4.42
C LEU A 187 16.95 -0.63 -3.47
N VAL A 188 16.42 -1.72 -4.03
CA VAL A 188 16.10 -2.96 -3.31
C VAL A 188 17.35 -3.85 -3.27
N ASP A 189 17.92 -4.02 -2.08
CA ASP A 189 19.07 -4.89 -1.84
C ASP A 189 18.83 -5.71 -0.55
N PRO A 190 18.29 -6.94 -0.65
CA PRO A 190 18.07 -7.83 0.49
C PRO A 190 19.39 -8.45 1.04
N GLY A 191 20.52 -7.74 0.91
CA GLY A 191 21.85 -8.16 1.36
C GLY A 191 22.55 -9.12 0.40
N ARG A 192 22.20 -9.11 -0.88
CA ARG A 192 22.66 -10.14 -1.83
C ARG A 192 23.82 -9.73 -2.74
N ARG A 193 24.29 -8.48 -2.77
CA ARG A 193 25.21 -8.10 -3.86
C ARG A 193 26.43 -7.24 -3.56
N PHE A 194 26.65 -6.68 -2.35
CA PHE A 194 27.75 -5.72 -2.20
C PHE A 194 28.62 -5.93 -0.96
N ARG A 195 29.94 -5.88 -1.19
CA ARG A 195 30.98 -5.95 -0.14
C ARG A 195 30.96 -4.64 0.65
N GLU A 196 31.26 -4.71 1.94
CA GLU A 196 31.47 -3.53 2.79
C GLU A 196 32.44 -2.54 2.12
N GLY A 197 31.95 -1.34 1.76
CA GLY A 197 32.78 -0.24 1.24
C GLY A 197 32.29 0.44 -0.04
N GLU A 198 31.29 -0.10 -0.75
CA GLU A 198 30.69 0.58 -1.90
C GLU A 198 29.63 1.60 -1.44
N ALA A 199 29.96 2.89 -1.56
CA ALA A 199 29.16 4.01 -1.07
C ALA A 199 27.79 4.07 -1.77
N SER A 200 26.71 3.66 -1.07
CA SER A 200 25.26 3.90 -1.32
C SER A 200 24.70 3.80 -2.76
N HIS A 201 25.51 3.43 -3.75
CA HIS A 201 25.21 3.47 -5.18
C HIS A 201 24.58 4.80 -5.67
N GLY A 202 24.67 5.85 -4.86
CA GLY A 202 23.96 7.10 -5.01
C GLY A 202 22.43 7.05 -4.78
N ALA A 203 21.78 5.91 -4.59
CA ALA A 203 20.32 5.86 -4.44
C ALA A 203 19.83 6.77 -3.31
N ASP A 204 18.66 7.39 -3.48
CA ASP A 204 18.07 8.25 -2.43
C ASP A 204 17.59 7.41 -1.23
N PHE A 205 17.12 6.18 -1.52
CA PHE A 205 16.74 5.19 -0.53
C PHE A 205 17.41 3.85 -0.85
N VAL A 206 17.87 3.15 0.19
CA VAL A 206 18.33 1.76 0.10
C VAL A 206 17.51 0.97 1.10
N ILE A 207 16.87 -0.10 0.62
CA ILE A 207 15.95 -0.93 1.40
C ILE A 207 16.28 -2.40 1.18
N ASP A 208 16.03 -3.23 2.20
CA ASP A 208 16.13 -4.68 2.07
C ASP A 208 14.82 -5.30 1.56
N SER A 209 13.71 -4.60 1.73
CA SER A 209 12.35 -5.09 1.48
C SER A 209 11.42 -3.94 1.12
N LEU A 210 10.47 -4.17 0.21
CA LEU A 210 9.47 -3.17 -0.17
C LEU A 210 8.58 -2.73 1.01
N LEU A 211 8.51 -3.54 2.07
CA LEU A 211 7.82 -3.21 3.32
C LEU A 211 8.36 -1.93 4.01
N GLN A 212 9.61 -1.54 3.73
CA GLN A 212 10.22 -0.35 4.33
C GLN A 212 9.80 0.96 3.63
N LEU A 213 9.38 0.89 2.35
CA LEU A 213 9.09 2.08 1.55
C LEU A 213 7.95 2.92 2.10
N PRO A 214 6.79 2.38 2.50
CA PRO A 214 5.71 3.21 3.06
C PRO A 214 6.21 4.17 4.15
N SER A 215 6.93 3.65 5.16
CA SER A 215 7.41 4.44 6.29
C SER A 215 8.53 5.42 5.92
N LEU A 216 9.40 5.05 4.97
CA LEU A 216 10.42 5.97 4.44
C LEU A 216 9.77 7.10 3.64
N LEU A 217 8.91 6.78 2.70
CA LEU A 217 8.22 7.76 1.87
C LEU A 217 7.38 8.71 2.74
N TRP A 218 6.72 8.20 3.79
CA TRP A 218 6.01 9.01 4.78
C TRP A 218 6.87 10.10 5.45
N LYS A 219 8.15 9.83 5.64
CA LYS A 219 9.10 10.77 6.27
C LYS A 219 9.68 11.77 5.28
N HIS A 220 9.75 11.43 4.00
CA HIS A 220 10.47 12.21 2.99
C HIS A 220 9.57 12.96 2.01
N TYR A 221 8.32 12.52 1.85
CA TYR A 221 7.37 13.09 0.91
C TYR A 221 6.20 13.78 1.59
N ASP A 222 5.54 14.66 0.83
CA ASP A 222 4.13 14.91 1.02
C ASP A 222 3.31 13.83 0.31
N ILE A 223 2.46 13.13 1.04
CA ILE A 223 1.59 12.06 0.56
C ILE A 223 0.16 12.50 0.89
N PRO A 224 -0.68 12.79 -0.12
CA PRO A 224 -2.09 13.01 0.08
C PRO A 224 -2.83 11.65 0.11
N GLY A 225 -4.10 11.65 0.51
CA GLY A 225 -4.95 10.49 0.34
C GLY A 225 -6.00 10.28 1.43
N PRO A 226 -6.94 9.35 1.21
CA PRO A 226 -8.02 9.03 2.15
C PRO A 226 -7.52 8.36 3.44
N LEU A 227 -6.33 7.76 3.41
CA LEU A 227 -5.66 7.21 4.60
C LEU A 227 -4.99 8.27 5.48
N GLY A 228 -5.07 9.54 5.06
CA GLY A 228 -4.47 10.67 5.73
C GLY A 228 -3.39 11.32 4.88
N SER A 229 -2.85 12.42 5.39
CA SER A 229 -1.82 13.21 4.72
C SER A 229 -0.66 13.50 5.66
N THR A 230 0.56 13.40 5.15
CA THR A 230 1.78 13.83 5.86
C THR A 230 1.82 15.33 6.14
N SER A 231 1.08 16.14 5.37
CA SER A 231 0.87 17.58 5.62
C SER A 231 -0.25 17.87 6.62
N ALA A 232 -0.77 16.85 7.33
CA ALA A 232 -1.94 17.01 8.20
C ALA A 232 -1.78 18.09 9.27
N GLN A 233 -2.91 18.78 9.47
CA GLN A 233 -3.16 19.97 10.28
C GLN A 233 -2.63 19.90 11.72
N THR A 234 -2.40 21.07 12.31
CA THR A 234 -2.13 21.24 13.75
C THR A 234 -3.23 20.55 14.56
N LEU A 235 -2.85 19.56 15.36
CA LEU A 235 -3.79 18.89 16.26
C LEU A 235 -4.20 19.87 17.36
N VAL A 236 -5.45 20.30 17.35
CA VAL A 236 -6.01 21.10 18.44
C VAL A 236 -6.41 20.15 19.57
N LYS A 237 -5.96 20.45 20.79
CA LYS A 237 -6.42 19.73 21.98
C LYS A 237 -7.90 20.04 22.19
N LYS A 238 -8.76 19.10 21.83
CA LYS A 238 -10.21 19.16 22.07
C LYS A 238 -10.54 18.47 23.40
N THR A 239 -11.53 19.00 24.12
CA THR A 239 -12.09 18.34 25.31
C THR A 239 -12.93 17.14 24.88
N GLU A 240 -12.84 16.03 25.62
CA GLU A 240 -13.70 14.87 25.34
C GLU A 240 -15.17 15.29 25.46
N PRO A 241 -16.00 15.05 24.43
CA PRO A 241 -17.39 15.45 24.46
C PRO A 241 -18.19 14.56 25.42
N VAL A 242 -19.44 14.98 25.68
CA VAL A 242 -20.47 14.16 26.31
C VAL A 242 -21.64 13.98 25.34
N PRO A 243 -22.46 12.91 25.46
CA PRO A 243 -23.60 12.69 24.57
C PRO A 243 -24.64 13.82 24.64
N GLN A 244 -25.02 14.39 23.49
CA GLN A 244 -25.87 15.61 23.47
C GLN A 244 -27.31 15.38 22.98
N THR A 245 -27.56 14.41 22.10
CA THR A 245 -28.91 14.06 21.67
C THR A 245 -29.52 13.02 22.60
N ALA A 246 -30.86 12.87 22.59
CA ALA A 246 -31.54 11.83 23.37
C ALA A 246 -31.07 10.42 22.96
N ALA A 247 -30.93 10.16 21.65
CA ALA A 247 -30.42 8.91 21.11
C ALA A 247 -28.98 8.64 21.56
N CYS A 248 -28.09 9.64 21.52
CA CYS A 248 -26.71 9.47 21.98
C CYS A 248 -26.62 9.20 23.49
N ARG A 249 -27.45 9.86 24.31
CA ARG A 249 -27.52 9.59 25.76
C ARG A 249 -28.01 8.17 26.04
N ALA A 250 -29.16 7.80 25.49
CA ALA A 250 -29.71 6.45 25.63
C ALA A 250 -28.70 5.37 25.22
N ALA A 251 -28.00 5.61 24.10
CA ALA A 251 -26.99 4.69 23.61
C ALA A 251 -25.77 4.58 24.53
N ALA A 252 -25.28 5.69 25.08
CA ALA A 252 -24.17 5.70 26.03
C ALA A 252 -24.55 5.07 27.39
N ASP A 253 -25.78 5.27 27.84
CA ASP A 253 -26.29 4.74 29.11
C ASP A 253 -26.59 3.23 29.02
N GLY A 254 -26.85 2.72 27.80
CA GLY A 254 -27.23 1.33 27.57
C GLY A 254 -28.75 1.10 27.59
N ASP A 255 -29.55 2.15 27.40
CA ASP A 255 -31.01 2.08 27.41
C ASP A 255 -31.53 1.57 26.06
N VAL A 256 -31.53 0.25 25.92
CA VAL A 256 -32.00 -0.45 24.72
C VAL A 256 -33.46 -0.15 24.42
N VAL A 257 -34.31 -0.04 25.46
CA VAL A 257 -35.74 0.21 25.30
C VAL A 257 -35.98 1.59 24.72
N ALA A 258 -35.29 2.62 25.23
CA ALA A 258 -35.36 3.96 24.67
C ALA A 258 -34.85 4.00 23.22
N VAL A 259 -33.73 3.34 22.91
CA VAL A 259 -33.19 3.27 21.54
C VAL A 259 -34.19 2.61 20.58
N GLN A 260 -34.83 1.51 20.97
CA GLN A 260 -35.82 0.80 20.16
C GLN A 260 -37.13 1.59 19.96
N ALA A 261 -37.47 2.47 20.90
CA ALA A 261 -38.65 3.32 20.82
C ALA A 261 -38.45 4.60 19.97
N MET A 262 -37.21 4.95 19.64
CA MET A 262 -36.89 6.17 18.88
C MET A 262 -37.15 6.02 17.38
N ALA A 263 -37.41 7.15 16.71
CA ALA A 263 -37.51 7.17 15.27
C ALA A 263 -36.15 6.86 14.64
N LYS A 264 -36.15 6.07 13.55
CA LYS A 264 -34.91 5.69 12.84
C LYS A 264 -34.05 6.90 12.46
N GLN A 265 -34.66 8.04 12.10
CA GLN A 265 -33.93 9.26 11.75
C GLN A 265 -33.08 9.80 12.92
N ASP A 266 -33.56 9.67 14.16
CA ASP A 266 -32.82 10.09 15.35
C ASP A 266 -31.59 9.21 15.61
N LEU A 267 -31.68 7.91 15.24
CA LEU A 267 -30.61 6.94 15.37
C LEU A 267 -29.48 7.13 14.32
N LEU A 268 -29.81 7.77 13.19
CA LEU A 268 -28.88 8.04 12.09
C LEU A 268 -28.09 9.35 12.26
N THR A 269 -28.55 10.24 13.14
CA THR A 269 -28.03 11.61 13.22
C THR A 269 -26.89 11.69 14.25
N ALA A 270 -25.78 12.28 13.85
CA ALA A 270 -24.68 12.61 14.75
C ALA A 270 -25.04 13.79 15.67
N ASP A 271 -24.56 13.77 16.91
CA ASP A 271 -24.64 14.93 17.79
C ASP A 271 -23.67 16.06 17.37
N ALA A 272 -23.68 17.21 18.06
CA ALA A 272 -22.82 18.34 17.67
C ALA A 272 -21.31 18.08 17.87
N SER A 273 -20.94 16.95 18.47
CA SER A 273 -19.54 16.49 18.55
C SER A 273 -19.17 15.56 17.40
N GLY A 274 -20.11 15.30 16.49
CA GLY A 274 -19.98 14.39 15.35
C GLY A 274 -20.24 12.92 15.69
N ASN A 275 -20.49 12.57 16.95
CA ASN A 275 -20.69 11.17 17.34
C ASN A 275 -22.14 10.74 17.08
N THR A 276 -22.32 9.60 16.41
CA THR A 276 -23.62 8.92 16.31
C THR A 276 -23.92 8.12 17.57
N PRO A 277 -25.19 7.71 17.78
CA PRO A 277 -25.54 6.77 18.85
C PRO A 277 -24.68 5.49 18.82
N LEU A 278 -24.35 4.98 17.63
CA LEU A 278 -23.49 3.79 17.50
C LEU A 278 -22.07 4.03 18.00
N VAL A 279 -21.48 5.19 17.69
CA VAL A 279 -20.15 5.56 18.19
C VAL A 279 -20.14 5.67 19.71
N TRP A 280 -21.21 6.21 20.31
CA TRP A 280 -21.36 6.29 21.76
C TRP A 280 -21.56 4.94 22.43
N ALA A 281 -22.46 4.10 21.90
CA ALA A 281 -22.67 2.74 22.40
C ALA A 281 -21.37 1.93 22.36
N ALA A 282 -20.58 2.11 21.30
CA ALA A 282 -19.30 1.43 21.15
C ALA A 282 -18.20 1.98 22.08
N ASP A 283 -18.15 3.29 22.34
CA ASP A 283 -17.22 3.87 23.34
C ASP A 283 -17.59 3.47 24.78
N ALA A 284 -18.87 3.22 25.05
CA ALA A 284 -19.39 2.83 26.37
C ALA A 284 -19.55 1.32 26.59
N GLY A 285 -19.25 0.48 25.58
CA GLY A 285 -19.29 -0.97 25.69
C GLY A 285 -20.69 -1.60 25.72
N LYS A 286 -21.70 -0.92 25.18
CA LYS A 286 -23.11 -1.33 25.27
C LYS A 286 -23.51 -2.28 24.14
N VAL A 287 -23.24 -3.57 24.31
CA VAL A 287 -23.44 -4.62 23.29
C VAL A 287 -24.88 -4.66 22.75
N GLU A 288 -25.89 -4.76 23.60
CA GLU A 288 -27.30 -4.89 23.19
C GLU A 288 -27.81 -3.64 22.43
N VAL A 289 -27.30 -2.46 22.80
CA VAL A 289 -27.59 -1.21 22.08
C VAL A 289 -26.93 -1.24 20.70
N VAL A 290 -25.68 -1.68 20.61
CA VAL A 290 -24.97 -1.81 19.31
C VAL A 290 -25.75 -2.74 18.39
N GLU A 291 -26.18 -3.91 18.87
CA GLU A 291 -27.01 -4.84 18.09
C GLU A 291 -28.31 -4.20 17.61
N SER A 292 -29.01 -3.49 18.48
CA SER A 292 -30.26 -2.79 18.14
C SER A 292 -30.03 -1.69 17.08
N LEU A 293 -28.95 -0.92 17.20
CA LEU A 293 -28.59 0.11 16.23
C LEU A 293 -28.20 -0.48 14.87
N LEU A 294 -27.44 -1.58 14.85
CA LEU A 294 -27.11 -2.29 13.61
C LEU A 294 -28.37 -2.82 12.92
N ALA A 295 -29.32 -3.37 13.68
CA ALA A 295 -30.60 -3.83 13.16
C ALA A 295 -31.45 -2.68 12.56
N ALA A 296 -31.28 -1.45 13.08
CA ALA A 296 -31.91 -0.25 12.50
C ALA A 296 -31.27 0.18 11.16
N GLY A 297 -30.15 -0.41 10.75
CA GLY A 297 -29.46 -0.11 9.49
C GLY A 297 -28.74 1.23 9.51
N VAL A 298 -28.11 1.57 10.64
CA VAL A 298 -27.24 2.75 10.74
C VAL A 298 -25.95 2.56 9.94
N ASP A 299 -25.37 3.66 9.46
CA ASP A 299 -24.04 3.63 8.85
C ASP A 299 -22.96 3.41 9.94
N VAL A 300 -22.25 2.29 9.81
CA VAL A 300 -21.20 1.84 10.74
C VAL A 300 -19.88 2.59 10.59
N ASN A 301 -19.68 3.25 9.44
CA ASN A 301 -18.42 3.92 9.10
C ASN A 301 -18.39 5.40 9.44
N VAL A 302 -19.45 5.92 10.08
CA VAL A 302 -19.49 7.34 10.47
C VAL A 302 -18.33 7.67 11.39
N LYS A 303 -17.55 8.67 10.97
CA LYS A 303 -16.42 9.21 11.75
C LYS A 303 -16.94 10.25 12.73
N GLY A 304 -16.85 9.91 14.02
CA GLY A 304 -17.22 10.81 15.09
C GLY A 304 -16.11 11.74 15.54
N TYR A 305 -16.15 12.13 16.81
CA TYR A 305 -15.16 12.99 17.44
C TYR A 305 -13.72 12.45 17.25
N LEU A 306 -12.83 13.34 16.80
CA LEU A 306 -11.45 13.06 16.37
C LEU A 306 -11.33 12.08 15.21
N GLY A 307 -12.38 11.91 14.41
CA GLY A 307 -12.40 11.01 13.26
C GLY A 307 -12.51 9.52 13.61
N ASN A 308 -12.89 9.17 14.85
CA ASN A 308 -12.99 7.76 15.27
C ASN A 308 -14.34 7.16 14.88
N THR A 309 -14.32 5.97 14.29
CA THR A 309 -15.51 5.14 14.05
C THR A 309 -15.89 4.33 15.29
N ALA A 310 -17.04 3.64 15.26
CA ALA A 310 -17.45 2.72 16.32
C ALA A 310 -16.41 1.62 16.58
N VAL A 311 -15.82 1.05 15.52
CA VAL A 311 -14.76 0.02 15.62
C VAL A 311 -13.52 0.58 16.29
N SER A 312 -13.05 1.77 15.88
CA SER A 312 -11.90 2.43 16.53
C SER A 312 -12.15 2.66 18.02
N ARG A 313 -13.38 3.02 18.41
CA ARG A 313 -13.76 3.24 19.81
C ARG A 313 -13.76 1.95 20.62
N ALA A 314 -14.34 0.87 20.08
CA ALA A 314 -14.33 -0.45 20.71
C ALA A 314 -12.89 -0.95 20.94
N CYS A 315 -12.02 -0.86 19.93
CA CYS A 315 -10.60 -1.21 20.06
C CYS A 315 -9.87 -0.35 21.10
N ARG A 316 -10.10 0.97 21.07
CA ARG A 316 -9.43 1.92 21.98
C ARG A 316 -9.85 1.73 23.45
N ARG A 317 -11.08 1.28 23.69
CA ARG A 317 -11.64 1.06 25.03
C ARG A 317 -11.49 -0.39 25.51
N GLY A 318 -11.10 -1.32 24.63
CA GLY A 318 -10.98 -2.74 24.95
C GLY A 318 -12.34 -3.44 25.11
N HIS A 319 -13.34 -3.01 24.34
CA HIS A 319 -14.68 -3.58 24.37
C HIS A 319 -14.83 -4.70 23.34
N ASP A 320 -14.21 -5.85 23.61
CA ASP A 320 -14.10 -6.96 22.65
C ASP A 320 -15.47 -7.53 22.25
N SER A 321 -16.43 -7.58 23.17
CA SER A 321 -17.80 -8.04 22.85
C SER A 321 -18.48 -7.11 21.85
N VAL A 322 -18.33 -5.80 22.00
CA VAL A 322 -18.81 -4.83 21.00
C VAL A 322 -18.07 -5.01 19.69
N LEU A 323 -16.74 -5.18 19.75
CA LEU A 323 -15.93 -5.39 18.55
C LEU A 323 -16.40 -6.61 17.76
N ARG A 324 -16.67 -7.74 18.43
CA ARG A 324 -17.22 -8.94 17.78
C ARG A 324 -18.55 -8.67 17.08
N VAL A 325 -19.46 -7.95 17.74
CA VAL A 325 -20.77 -7.60 17.13
C VAL A 325 -20.57 -6.71 15.90
N LEU A 326 -19.73 -5.68 15.99
CA LEU A 326 -19.42 -4.81 14.85
C LEU A 326 -18.80 -5.63 13.71
N LEU A 327 -17.80 -6.46 13.98
CA LEU A 327 -17.17 -7.33 12.97
C LEU A 327 -18.12 -8.39 12.40
N GLY A 328 -19.26 -8.66 13.04
CA GLY A 328 -20.33 -9.49 12.47
C GLY A 328 -20.92 -8.91 11.17
N VAL A 329 -20.75 -7.61 10.92
CA VAL A 329 -21.11 -6.93 9.67
C VAL A 329 -19.86 -6.45 8.89
N ALA A 330 -18.73 -7.16 9.03
CA ALA A 330 -17.43 -6.73 8.48
C ALA A 330 -17.43 -6.40 6.98
N SER A 331 -18.28 -7.04 6.16
CA SER A 331 -18.36 -6.77 4.71
C SER A 331 -18.75 -5.32 4.36
N THR A 332 -19.31 -4.56 5.31
CA THR A 332 -19.67 -3.16 5.12
C THR A 332 -18.80 -2.20 5.93
N ILE A 333 -17.84 -2.70 6.71
CA ILE A 333 -16.99 -1.90 7.60
C ILE A 333 -15.66 -1.58 6.92
N ASP A 334 -15.26 -0.31 6.98
CA ASP A 334 -13.88 0.11 6.73
C ASP A 334 -13.03 -0.10 8.00
N LEU A 335 -12.37 -1.26 8.06
CA LEU A 335 -11.51 -1.67 9.19
C LEU A 335 -10.26 -0.83 9.35
N ASP A 336 -9.94 -0.01 8.36
CA ASP A 336 -8.70 0.72 8.24
C ASP A 336 -8.93 2.25 8.25
N ALA A 337 -10.16 2.67 8.51
CA ALA A 337 -10.56 4.07 8.53
C ALA A 337 -9.66 4.87 9.51
N PRO A 338 -8.84 5.82 9.02
CA PRO A 338 -7.94 6.59 9.87
C PRO A 338 -8.72 7.64 10.66
N ASN A 339 -8.30 7.87 11.90
CA ASN A 339 -8.75 9.01 12.69
C ASN A 339 -7.95 10.30 12.36
N GLU A 340 -8.18 11.42 13.08
CA GLU A 340 -7.43 12.68 12.88
C GLU A 340 -5.91 12.57 13.14
N LYS A 341 -5.46 11.51 13.83
CA LYS A 341 -4.05 11.15 14.05
C LYS A 341 -3.56 10.05 13.11
N MET A 342 -4.34 9.71 12.08
CA MET A 342 -4.08 8.65 11.11
C MET A 342 -3.97 7.25 11.73
N GLN A 343 -4.48 7.06 12.94
CA GLN A 343 -4.50 5.76 13.59
C GLN A 343 -5.73 4.98 13.11
N SER A 344 -5.50 3.77 12.60
CA SER A 344 -6.54 2.79 12.32
C SER A 344 -7.00 2.07 13.61
N PRO A 345 -8.15 1.38 13.61
CA PRO A 345 -8.56 0.57 14.76
C PRO A 345 -7.50 -0.45 15.22
N LEU A 346 -6.73 -1.05 14.31
CA LEU A 346 -5.65 -2.00 14.67
C LEU A 346 -4.52 -1.32 15.44
N HIS A 347 -4.18 -0.05 15.13
CA HIS A 347 -3.23 0.74 15.95
C HIS A 347 -3.72 0.88 17.38
N PHE A 348 -5.02 1.13 17.58
CA PHE A 348 -5.57 1.24 18.93
C PHE A 348 -5.51 -0.08 19.70
N ALA A 349 -5.88 -1.20 19.07
CA ALA A 349 -5.79 -2.52 19.69
C ALA A 349 -4.35 -2.86 20.10
N ALA A 350 -3.38 -2.61 19.22
CA ALA A 350 -1.97 -2.82 19.48
C ALA A 350 -1.42 -1.90 20.58
N PHE A 351 -1.71 -0.60 20.52
CA PHE A 351 -1.30 0.38 21.54
C PHE A 351 -1.86 0.04 22.92
N LYS A 352 -3.10 -0.46 22.97
CA LYS A 352 -3.78 -0.88 24.21
C LYS A 352 -3.36 -2.25 24.73
N GLN A 353 -2.45 -2.94 24.04
CA GLN A 353 -2.01 -4.29 24.40
C GLN A 353 -3.16 -5.29 24.49
N ASN A 354 -4.21 -5.09 23.68
CA ASN A 354 -5.37 -5.96 23.67
C ASN A 354 -5.19 -7.06 22.61
N THR A 355 -4.65 -8.19 23.05
CA THR A 355 -4.38 -9.35 22.18
C THR A 355 -5.65 -9.88 21.50
N GLU A 356 -6.79 -9.89 22.19
CA GLU A 356 -8.05 -10.40 21.63
C GLU A 356 -8.56 -9.47 20.52
N ALA A 357 -8.59 -8.16 20.75
CA ALA A 357 -8.96 -7.20 19.71
C ALA A 357 -8.03 -7.27 18.49
N VAL A 358 -6.72 -7.45 18.70
CA VAL A 358 -5.78 -7.63 17.58
C VAL A 358 -6.12 -8.89 16.78
N LYS A 359 -6.35 -10.04 17.44
CA LYS A 359 -6.75 -11.28 16.75
C LYS A 359 -8.04 -11.11 15.95
N LEU A 360 -9.05 -10.47 16.54
CA LEU A 360 -10.33 -10.21 15.88
C LEU A 360 -10.17 -9.32 14.65
N MET A 361 -9.40 -8.24 14.75
CA MET A 361 -9.15 -7.33 13.62
C MET A 361 -8.37 -8.01 12.48
N LEU A 362 -7.34 -8.81 12.81
CA LEU A 362 -6.57 -9.54 11.81
C LEU A 362 -7.41 -10.62 11.11
N ALA A 363 -8.23 -11.36 11.86
CA ALA A 363 -9.16 -12.33 11.30
C ALA A 363 -10.21 -11.70 10.37
N ALA A 364 -10.57 -10.43 10.62
CA ALA A 364 -11.46 -9.65 9.77
C ALA A 364 -10.76 -9.02 8.55
N GLY A 365 -9.43 -9.15 8.41
CA GLY A 365 -8.67 -8.63 7.27
C GLY A 365 -8.20 -7.19 7.42
N ALA A 366 -8.06 -6.68 8.64
CA ALA A 366 -7.49 -5.35 8.88
C ALA A 366 -6.05 -5.23 8.35
N SER A 367 -5.71 -4.09 7.76
CA SER A 367 -4.38 -3.85 7.22
C SER A 367 -3.33 -3.79 8.32
N THR A 368 -2.28 -4.60 8.17
CA THR A 368 -1.11 -4.61 9.06
C THR A 368 -0.07 -3.55 8.68
N THR A 369 -0.29 -2.81 7.59
CA THR A 369 0.66 -1.90 6.95
C THR A 369 0.17 -0.46 6.87
N SER A 370 -1.04 -0.15 7.36
CA SER A 370 -1.48 1.23 7.56
C SER A 370 -0.50 2.00 8.44
N LEU A 371 -0.29 3.29 8.14
CA LEU A 371 0.64 4.14 8.89
C LEU A 371 -0.12 5.17 9.72
N ASP A 372 0.31 5.35 10.97
CA ASP A 372 -0.10 6.47 11.80
C ASP A 372 0.58 7.79 11.40
N ARG A 373 0.23 8.89 12.09
CA ARG A 373 0.84 10.21 11.82
C ARG A 373 2.36 10.25 11.95
N LYS A 374 2.97 9.33 12.71
CA LYS A 374 4.42 9.24 12.90
C LYS A 374 5.08 8.29 11.89
N GLY A 375 4.32 7.71 10.96
CA GLY A 375 4.82 6.75 9.99
C GLY A 375 5.09 5.39 10.61
N ARG A 376 4.31 4.99 11.62
CA ARG A 376 4.42 3.69 12.30
C ARG A 376 3.26 2.79 11.90
N THR A 377 3.55 1.51 11.71
CA THR A 377 2.56 0.44 11.55
C THR A 377 1.96 0.03 12.90
N PRO A 378 0.85 -0.72 12.93
CA PRO A 378 0.29 -1.23 14.18
C PRO A 378 1.28 -2.09 14.99
N ALA A 379 2.14 -2.87 14.33
CA ALA A 379 3.17 -3.69 14.99
C ALA A 379 4.24 -2.85 15.72
N GLU A 380 4.48 -1.63 15.24
CA GLU A 380 5.40 -0.66 15.86
C GLU A 380 4.72 0.20 16.95
N ASP A 381 3.39 0.13 17.04
CA ASP A 381 2.59 0.87 18.02
C ASP A 381 2.37 0.11 19.34
N THR A 382 2.87 -1.12 19.41
CA THR A 382 2.84 -1.99 20.60
C THR A 382 4.24 -2.15 21.25
N SER A 383 4.25 -2.15 22.59
CA SER A 383 5.43 -2.55 23.38
C SER A 383 5.44 -4.04 23.72
N ASP A 384 4.35 -4.77 23.48
CA ASP A 384 4.25 -6.21 23.73
C ASP A 384 4.81 -6.99 22.53
N PRO A 385 5.89 -7.78 22.74
CA PRO A 385 6.51 -8.55 21.66
C PRO A 385 5.58 -9.63 21.09
N MET A 386 4.65 -10.19 21.88
CA MET A 386 3.72 -11.22 21.41
C MET A 386 2.69 -10.63 20.45
N ILE A 387 2.16 -9.43 20.75
CA ILE A 387 1.23 -8.74 19.86
C ILE A 387 1.94 -8.30 18.58
N ARG A 388 3.17 -7.78 18.70
CA ARG A 388 4.00 -7.43 17.55
C ARG A 388 4.16 -8.63 16.62
N GLU A 389 4.61 -9.76 17.17
CA GLU A 389 4.83 -10.99 16.42
C GLU A 389 3.54 -11.48 15.75
N LEU A 390 2.41 -11.43 16.47
CA LEU A 390 1.11 -11.83 15.92
C LEU A 390 0.69 -10.99 14.71
N ILE A 391 0.96 -9.67 14.72
CA ILE A 391 0.69 -8.79 13.57
C ILE A 391 1.65 -9.09 12.40
N LEU A 392 2.93 -9.33 12.69
CA LEU A 392 3.93 -9.63 11.66
C LEU A 392 3.69 -11.00 11.00
N GLN A 393 3.30 -12.02 11.77
CA GLN A 393 2.92 -13.32 11.24
C GLN A 393 1.69 -13.25 10.35
N ALA A 394 0.66 -12.49 10.77
CA ALA A 394 -0.52 -12.29 9.94
C ALA A 394 -0.18 -11.54 8.64
N ARG A 395 0.79 -10.63 8.65
CA ARG A 395 1.28 -9.97 7.42
C ARG A 395 1.91 -10.97 6.46
N ALA A 396 2.73 -11.90 6.94
CA ALA A 396 3.42 -12.87 6.11
C ALA A 396 2.52 -13.98 5.54
N ALA A 397 1.30 -14.12 6.07
CA ALA A 397 0.33 -15.14 5.65
C ALA A 397 -0.64 -14.68 4.55
N LEU A 398 -0.58 -13.39 4.15
CA LEU A 398 -1.40 -12.75 3.11
C LEU A 398 -0.67 -12.70 1.77
#